data_AF-A0A3N5ES08-F1
#
_entry.id   AF-A0A3N5ES08-F1
#
_cell.length_a   1.000
_cell.length_b   1.000
_cell.length_c   1.000
_cell.angle_alpha   90.00
_cell.angle_beta   90.00
_cell.angle_gamma   90.00
#
_symmetry.space_group_name_H-M   'P 1'
#
loop_
_entity.id
_entity.type
_entity.pdbx_description
1 polymer ?
#
loop_
_entity_poly.entity_id
_entity_poly.type
_entity_poly.pdbx_seq_one_letter_code
_entity_poly.pdbx_strand_id
1 'polypeptide(L)'
;MRAGTVLAVLSLVVLLPALAQDPKPPPPPQEKKKVDPKEKEKEEAKARADAAAKDPLSFDRSIRALMEKTCWGCHNDEKRKGDVNLTRDQNPRMIAANRKLWQTVLEVVESGQMPPKKAERPLSDADRKKIVEFVRKTLGTLDCADLRDPGKPVIRRLNRTEYDNSILELTGLDLNIADGFSPDATGYGFDNIAEALALSPVLVEQYHQGALKVLSEVVDRKADHADAYLRIFVTAPSKDLPERDAARSIIERFALKAFRRPAEPALIEKLLGLYDKARSKGEPHESAVRPMLQAALISPRFLVRIETTRPGTKGPYPVDDYDLASRLSFFLWSSPPDDALLDLAAKKSLSAPSVREAQARRMLADPRSRALGDNFVGQWLQLRGLATHKPDLKKFPPFTESLRGAMQQELTLFLGEVVRTYSWIVVLGNNGFLNSMMLK
;
A
#
# COMPACT_ATOMS: atom_id res chain seq x y z
N MET A 1 19.51 33.31 59.10
CA MET A 1 18.20 33.89 58.75
C MET A 1 17.58 33.05 57.64
N ARG A 2 16.41 32.43 57.93
CA ARG A 2 15.34 31.87 57.06
C ARG A 2 15.77 31.03 55.84
N ALA A 3 15.66 29.69 55.85
CA ALA A 3 14.46 28.84 55.75
C ALA A 3 13.66 29.06 54.44
N GLY A 4 13.74 28.08 53.52
CA GLY A 4 12.98 28.00 52.27
C GLY A 4 13.02 26.56 51.74
N THR A 5 11.94 25.85 51.96
CA THR A 5 11.76 24.40 51.93
C THR A 5 11.12 23.92 50.62
N VAL A 6 11.47 22.69 50.23
CA VAL A 6 10.73 21.73 49.40
C VAL A 6 9.20 21.93 49.37
N LEU A 7 8.59 22.10 48.19
CA LEU A 7 7.27 21.55 47.76
C LEU A 7 6.86 22.09 46.38
N ALA A 8 6.64 21.23 45.38
CA ALA A 8 5.66 21.40 44.29
C ALA A 8 5.60 20.16 43.37
N VAL A 9 5.36 18.98 43.95
CA VAL A 9 4.72 17.85 43.26
C VAL A 9 3.33 17.77 43.87
N LEU A 10 2.34 18.44 43.26
CA LEU A 10 0.88 18.25 43.43
C LEU A 10 0.17 19.45 42.80
N SER A 11 -0.23 19.34 41.53
CA SER A 11 -1.36 20.08 40.93
C SER A 11 -1.59 19.59 39.49
N LEU A 12 -2.06 18.34 39.34
CA LEU A 12 -2.89 17.94 38.20
C LEU A 12 -3.64 16.63 38.48
N VAL A 13 -4.24 16.49 39.66
CA VAL A 13 -5.21 15.41 39.96
C VAL A 13 -6.31 16.02 40.82
N VAL A 14 -7.18 16.84 40.24
CA VAL A 14 -8.61 17.00 40.59
C VAL A 14 -9.29 17.77 39.44
N LEU A 15 -9.84 17.04 38.47
CA LEU A 15 -11.06 17.37 37.71
C LEU A 15 -11.33 16.26 36.68
N LEU A 16 -11.54 15.06 37.19
CA LEU A 16 -12.28 13.97 36.55
C LEU A 16 -13.41 13.64 37.52
N PRO A 17 -14.65 14.05 37.20
CA PRO A 17 -15.65 13.02 36.98
C PRO A 17 -16.64 13.43 35.86
N ALA A 18 -16.49 12.86 34.66
CA ALA A 18 -17.57 12.80 33.66
C ALA A 18 -17.21 11.89 32.46
N LEU A 19 -16.71 10.67 32.71
CA LEU A 19 -16.61 9.64 31.68
C LEU A 19 -17.06 8.29 32.25
N ALA A 20 -18.31 8.25 32.71
CA ALA A 20 -19.08 7.04 32.97
C ALA A 20 -20.57 7.44 32.97
N GLN A 21 -21.10 7.74 31.78
CA GLN A 21 -22.54 7.69 31.54
C GLN A 21 -22.74 6.80 30.33
N ASP A 22 -23.50 5.72 30.51
CA ASP A 22 -23.97 4.88 29.43
C ASP A 22 -24.59 5.76 28.33
N PRO A 23 -24.38 5.43 27.04
CA PRO A 23 -24.95 6.21 25.96
C PRO A 23 -26.47 6.23 26.09
N LYS A 24 -27.03 7.43 26.31
CA LYS A 24 -28.47 7.67 26.35
C LYS A 24 -29.09 7.16 25.03
N PRO A 25 -30.18 6.36 25.07
CA PRO A 25 -30.84 5.91 23.86
C PRO A 25 -31.29 7.13 23.04
N PRO A 26 -31.22 7.07 21.70
CA PRO A 26 -31.55 8.19 20.85
C PRO A 26 -33.01 8.61 21.07
N PRO A 27 -33.32 9.92 21.01
CA PRO A 27 -34.70 10.38 21.12
C PRO A 27 -35.56 9.75 20.02
N PRO A 28 -36.86 9.48 20.29
CA PRO A 28 -37.76 8.93 19.29
C PRO A 28 -37.79 9.85 18.07
N PRO A 29 -37.93 9.29 16.84
CA PRO A 29 -37.88 10.08 15.62
C PRO A 29 -38.93 11.19 15.68
N GLN A 30 -38.48 12.45 15.70
CA GLN A 30 -39.38 13.56 15.46
C GLN A 30 -39.91 13.43 14.03
N GLU A 31 -41.22 13.53 13.90
CA GLU A 31 -41.96 13.41 12.65
C GLU A 31 -41.51 14.55 11.71
N LYS A 32 -40.49 14.27 10.89
CA LYS A 32 -40.06 15.16 9.83
C LYS A 32 -41.23 15.24 8.85
N LYS A 33 -41.80 16.44 8.68
CA LYS A 33 -42.72 16.73 7.56
C LYS A 33 -42.11 16.10 6.31
N LYS A 34 -42.83 15.14 5.71
CA LYS A 34 -42.45 14.50 4.44
C LYS A 34 -42.45 15.60 3.36
N VAL A 35 -41.28 16.21 3.16
CA VAL A 35 -41.00 16.94 1.92
C VAL A 35 -40.71 15.87 0.89
N ASP A 36 -41.43 15.93 -0.24
CA ASP A 36 -41.36 14.93 -1.28
C ASP A 36 -39.90 14.81 -1.78
N PRO A 37 -39.29 13.60 -1.82
CA PRO A 37 -37.89 13.44 -2.19
C PRO A 37 -37.55 14.03 -3.57
N LYS A 38 -38.52 14.01 -4.49
CA LYS A 38 -38.41 14.59 -5.83
C LYS A 38 -38.42 16.12 -5.85
N GLU A 39 -39.09 16.76 -4.89
CA GLU A 39 -39.07 18.23 -4.76
C GLU A 39 -37.76 18.70 -4.18
N LYS A 40 -37.26 18.01 -3.15
CA LYS A 40 -35.94 18.27 -2.56
C LYS A 40 -34.80 18.07 -3.57
N GLU A 41 -34.88 17.02 -4.39
CA GLU A 41 -33.91 16.76 -5.46
C GLU A 41 -33.95 17.83 -6.57
N LYS A 42 -35.14 18.35 -6.92
CA LYS A 42 -35.29 19.47 -7.85
C LYS A 42 -34.77 20.79 -7.29
N GLU A 43 -35.00 21.05 -6.01
CA GLU A 43 -34.57 22.26 -5.33
C GLU A 43 -33.05 22.28 -5.11
N GLU A 44 -32.45 21.14 -4.75
CA GLU A 44 -31.00 20.95 -4.69
C GLU A 44 -30.34 20.99 -6.08
N ALA A 45 -30.98 20.43 -7.12
CA ALA A 45 -30.50 20.53 -8.50
C ALA A 45 -30.54 21.97 -9.02
N LYS A 46 -31.58 22.74 -8.68
CA LYS A 46 -31.70 24.16 -9.00
C LYS A 46 -30.65 24.99 -8.26
N ALA A 47 -30.45 24.75 -6.95
CA ALA A 47 -29.42 25.42 -6.18
C ALA A 47 -27.99 25.10 -6.68
N ARG A 48 -27.72 23.87 -7.13
CA ARG A 48 -26.46 23.49 -7.79
C ARG A 48 -26.30 24.17 -9.15
N ALA A 49 -27.36 24.29 -9.94
CA ALA A 49 -27.35 25.01 -11.21
C ALA A 49 -27.13 26.53 -11.01
N ASP A 50 -27.75 27.13 -10.00
CA ASP A 50 -27.61 28.54 -9.66
C ASP A 50 -26.22 28.86 -9.07
N ALA A 51 -25.62 27.94 -8.32
CA ALA A 51 -24.25 28.03 -7.84
C ALA A 51 -23.21 27.88 -8.98
N ALA A 52 -23.44 26.94 -9.90
CA ALA A 52 -22.60 26.77 -11.10
C ALA A 52 -22.71 27.97 -12.07
N ALA A 53 -23.85 28.66 -12.09
CA ALA A 53 -24.07 29.86 -12.89
C ALA A 53 -23.30 31.11 -12.41
N LYS A 54 -22.82 31.11 -11.15
CA LYS A 54 -22.04 32.20 -10.54
C LYS A 54 -20.54 31.88 -10.37
N ASP A 55 -20.08 30.69 -10.80
CA ASP A 55 -18.68 30.27 -10.64
C ASP A 55 -17.78 30.97 -11.69
N PRO A 56 -16.77 31.76 -11.27
CA PRO A 56 -15.80 32.37 -12.20
C PRO A 56 -14.91 31.35 -12.94
N LEU A 57 -14.93 30.07 -12.52
CA LEU A 57 -14.28 28.94 -13.17
C LEU A 57 -15.25 28.12 -14.04
N SER A 58 -16.46 28.62 -14.30
CA SER A 58 -17.40 27.99 -15.21
C SER A 58 -16.82 27.93 -16.64
N PHE A 59 -16.81 26.73 -17.23
CA PHE A 59 -16.26 26.55 -18.57
C PHE A 59 -17.00 27.40 -19.60
N ASP A 60 -18.32 27.26 -19.68
CA ASP A 60 -19.13 27.90 -20.73
C ASP A 60 -19.18 29.43 -20.62
N ARG A 61 -19.06 29.99 -19.40
CA ARG A 61 -19.17 31.44 -19.18
C ARG A 61 -17.85 32.18 -19.18
N SER A 62 -16.77 31.57 -18.69
CA SER A 62 -15.52 32.29 -18.41
C SER A 62 -14.32 31.68 -19.10
N ILE A 63 -14.14 30.36 -18.99
CA ILE A 63 -12.93 29.72 -19.52
C ILE A 63 -12.99 29.57 -21.04
N ARG A 64 -14.16 29.26 -21.62
CA ARG A 64 -14.33 29.10 -23.07
C ARG A 64 -13.91 30.34 -23.84
N ALA A 65 -14.38 31.51 -23.41
CA ALA A 65 -13.99 32.79 -24.02
C ALA A 65 -12.48 33.06 -23.92
N LEU A 66 -11.83 32.69 -22.81
CA LEU A 66 -10.38 32.79 -22.67
C LEU A 66 -9.63 31.82 -23.60
N MET A 67 -10.14 30.61 -23.77
CA MET A 67 -9.59 29.60 -24.69
C MET A 67 -9.74 30.04 -26.15
N GLU A 68 -10.91 30.57 -26.54
CA GLU A 68 -11.18 31.15 -27.87
C GLU A 68 -10.23 32.30 -28.17
N LYS A 69 -10.12 33.23 -27.22
CA LYS A 69 -9.26 34.41 -27.35
C LYS A 69 -7.81 34.00 -27.48
N THR A 70 -7.30 33.14 -26.60
CA THR A 70 -5.86 32.99 -26.39
C THR A 70 -5.27 31.71 -26.99
N CYS A 71 -5.98 30.58 -26.85
CA CYS A 71 -5.42 29.25 -27.12
C CYS A 71 -5.80 28.72 -28.52
N TRP A 72 -7.08 28.80 -28.88
CA TRP A 72 -7.63 28.21 -30.11
C TRP A 72 -7.19 28.92 -31.40
N GLY A 73 -6.58 30.09 -31.30
CA GLY A 73 -5.96 30.75 -32.46
C GLY A 73 -4.73 30.01 -33.02
N CYS A 74 -4.07 29.17 -32.21
CA CYS A 74 -2.88 28.39 -32.56
C CYS A 74 -3.06 26.88 -32.35
N HIS A 75 -3.83 26.47 -31.34
CA HIS A 75 -4.07 25.07 -30.99
C HIS A 75 -5.46 24.62 -31.44
N ASN A 76 -5.66 24.58 -32.76
CA ASN A 76 -6.89 24.14 -33.41
C ASN A 76 -6.59 23.03 -34.42
N ASP A 77 -7.63 22.53 -35.11
CA ASP A 77 -7.53 21.40 -36.03
C ASP A 77 -6.69 21.68 -37.28
N GLU A 78 -6.54 22.94 -37.66
CA GLU A 78 -5.77 23.36 -38.83
C GLU A 78 -4.29 23.62 -38.49
N LYS A 79 -4.02 24.53 -37.55
CA LYS A 79 -2.66 25.01 -37.25
C LYS A 79 -1.86 24.06 -36.37
N ARG A 80 -2.52 23.34 -35.46
CA ARG A 80 -1.95 22.33 -34.55
C ARG A 80 -0.54 22.67 -34.04
N LYS A 81 -0.31 23.90 -33.55
CA LYS A 81 1.04 24.29 -33.12
C LYS A 81 1.53 23.37 -32.00
N GLY A 82 2.74 22.82 -32.16
CA GLY A 82 3.30 21.82 -31.23
C GLY A 82 2.58 20.48 -31.26
N ASP A 83 1.88 20.16 -32.37
CA ASP A 83 1.02 18.98 -32.54
C ASP A 83 -0.14 18.88 -31.54
N VAL A 84 -0.57 20.04 -31.01
CA VAL A 84 -1.66 20.13 -30.03
C VAL A 84 -2.90 20.76 -30.64
N ASN A 85 -4.05 20.08 -30.50
CA ASN A 85 -5.37 20.61 -30.83
C ASN A 85 -6.26 20.65 -29.57
N LEU A 86 -6.59 21.85 -29.09
CA LEU A 86 -7.43 22.08 -27.92
C LEU A 86 -8.91 22.33 -28.26
N THR A 87 -9.28 22.51 -29.54
CA THR A 87 -10.67 22.76 -29.92
C THR A 87 -11.54 21.51 -29.87
N ARG A 88 -10.93 20.34 -29.65
CA ARG A 88 -11.62 19.06 -29.44
C ARG A 88 -12.20 18.93 -28.03
N ASP A 89 -11.66 19.62 -27.05
CA ASP A 89 -12.01 19.46 -25.64
C ASP A 89 -12.90 20.62 -25.15
N GLN A 90 -14.18 20.59 -25.57
CA GLN A 90 -15.11 21.73 -25.42
C GLN A 90 -15.97 21.67 -24.14
N ASN A 91 -15.62 20.85 -23.16
CA ASN A 91 -16.26 20.86 -21.85
C ASN A 91 -15.37 20.16 -20.81
N PRO A 92 -15.62 20.34 -19.49
CA PRO A 92 -14.80 19.76 -18.44
C PRO A 92 -14.67 18.23 -18.50
N ARG A 93 -15.69 17.49 -18.97
CA ARG A 93 -15.62 16.03 -19.10
C ARG A 93 -14.63 15.61 -20.19
N MET A 94 -14.63 16.28 -21.33
CA MET A 94 -13.69 16.00 -22.43
C MET A 94 -12.25 16.37 -22.02
N ILE A 95 -12.09 17.50 -21.34
CA ILE A 95 -10.80 17.92 -20.76
C ILE A 95 -10.27 16.86 -19.78
N ALA A 96 -11.13 16.34 -18.89
CA ALA A 96 -10.76 15.27 -17.96
C ALA A 96 -10.45 13.94 -18.67
N ALA A 97 -11.18 13.58 -19.71
CA ALA A 97 -10.92 12.39 -20.52
C ALA A 97 -9.57 12.46 -21.26
N ASN A 98 -9.14 13.68 -21.65
CA ASN A 98 -7.85 13.93 -22.28
C ASN A 98 -6.78 14.38 -21.27
N ARG A 99 -6.77 13.78 -20.07
CA ARG A 99 -5.96 14.16 -18.91
C ARG A 99 -4.48 14.37 -19.22
N LYS A 100 -3.86 13.46 -19.97
CA LYS A 100 -2.42 13.51 -20.29
C LYS A 100 -2.05 14.80 -21.03
N LEU A 101 -2.84 15.18 -22.03
CA LEU A 101 -2.62 16.42 -22.77
C LEU A 101 -2.78 17.63 -21.84
N TRP A 102 -3.86 17.65 -21.05
CA TRP A 102 -4.18 18.78 -20.18
C TRP A 102 -3.24 18.93 -18.98
N GLN A 103 -2.56 17.86 -18.55
CA GLN A 103 -1.44 17.95 -17.59
C GLN A 103 -0.27 18.73 -18.18
N THR A 104 0.11 18.44 -19.44
CA THR A 104 1.14 19.21 -20.14
C THR A 104 0.70 20.66 -20.36
N VAL A 105 -0.56 20.90 -20.74
CA VAL A 105 -1.12 22.27 -20.87
C VAL A 105 -1.04 23.03 -19.56
N LEU A 106 -1.42 22.40 -18.45
CA LEU A 106 -1.32 22.99 -17.11
C LEU A 106 0.12 23.40 -16.80
N GLU A 107 1.09 22.52 -17.04
CA GLU A 107 2.51 22.76 -16.77
C GLU A 107 3.06 23.94 -17.59
N VAL A 108 2.81 23.98 -18.90
CA VAL A 108 3.35 25.04 -19.79
C VAL A 108 2.66 26.39 -19.59
N VAL A 109 1.38 26.40 -19.19
CA VAL A 109 0.65 27.63 -18.86
C VAL A 109 1.04 28.12 -17.46
N GLU A 110 1.19 27.24 -16.49
CA GLU A 110 1.61 27.62 -15.14
C GLU A 110 3.04 28.17 -15.12
N SER A 111 3.97 27.54 -15.83
CA SER A 111 5.37 27.98 -15.93
C SER A 111 5.58 29.22 -16.80
N GLY A 112 4.53 29.78 -17.40
CA GLY A 112 4.64 30.98 -18.23
C GLY A 112 5.19 30.74 -19.64
N GLN A 113 5.45 29.49 -20.04
CA GLN A 113 5.96 29.14 -21.37
C GLN A 113 4.91 29.38 -22.46
N MET A 114 3.63 29.19 -22.13
CA MET A 114 2.50 29.43 -23.01
C MET A 114 1.56 30.50 -22.45
N PRO A 115 1.05 31.42 -23.28
CA PRO A 115 1.47 31.68 -24.66
C PRO A 115 2.92 32.20 -24.72
N PRO A 116 3.68 31.99 -25.82
CA PRO A 116 5.04 32.49 -25.96
C PRO A 116 5.10 34.01 -25.79
N LYS A 117 6.23 34.56 -25.32
CA LYS A 117 6.39 36.00 -25.06
C LYS A 117 6.07 36.92 -26.25
N LYS A 118 6.20 36.42 -27.49
CA LYS A 118 5.87 37.13 -28.74
C LYS A 118 4.50 36.76 -29.33
N ALA A 119 3.65 36.08 -28.57
CA ALA A 119 2.33 35.72 -29.06
C ALA A 119 1.50 36.97 -29.33
N GLU A 120 0.84 37.01 -30.49
CA GLU A 120 -0.13 38.06 -30.86
C GLU A 120 -1.27 38.19 -29.84
N ARG A 121 -1.47 37.15 -29.03
CA ARG A 121 -2.54 37.04 -28.04
C ARG A 121 -1.93 36.71 -26.67
N PRO A 122 -1.45 37.71 -25.92
CA PRO A 122 -0.87 37.50 -24.60
C PRO A 122 -1.95 37.12 -23.57
N LEU A 123 -1.52 36.38 -22.54
CA LEU A 123 -2.37 35.99 -21.42
C LEU A 123 -1.99 36.80 -20.18
N SER A 124 -2.95 37.51 -19.58
CA SER A 124 -2.74 38.26 -18.34
C SER A 124 -2.48 37.30 -17.17
N ASP A 125 -1.78 37.75 -16.12
CA ASP A 125 -1.52 36.90 -14.94
C ASP A 125 -2.80 36.49 -14.22
N ALA A 126 -3.81 37.37 -14.20
CA ALA A 126 -5.12 37.06 -13.63
C ALA A 126 -5.85 35.95 -14.42
N ASP A 127 -5.81 36.01 -15.76
CA ASP A 127 -6.45 35.00 -16.60
C ASP A 127 -5.65 33.69 -16.63
N ARG A 128 -4.31 33.76 -16.55
CA ARG A 128 -3.44 32.60 -16.34
C ARG A 128 -3.82 31.86 -15.08
N LYS A 129 -3.96 32.57 -13.95
CA LYS A 129 -4.37 31.99 -12.68
C LYS A 129 -5.74 31.30 -12.79
N LYS A 130 -6.72 31.94 -13.45
CA LYS A 130 -8.05 31.34 -13.68
C LYS A 130 -7.98 30.05 -14.50
N ILE A 131 -7.21 30.02 -15.59
CA ILE A 131 -7.05 28.82 -16.42
C ILE A 131 -6.37 27.70 -15.62
N VAL A 132 -5.29 28.03 -14.90
CA VAL A 132 -4.58 27.06 -14.04
C VAL A 132 -5.50 26.48 -12.98
N GLU A 133 -6.27 27.33 -12.29
CA GLU A 133 -7.19 26.90 -11.24
C GLU A 133 -8.34 26.06 -11.79
N PHE A 134 -8.91 26.45 -12.94
CA PHE A 134 -9.92 25.65 -13.63
C PHE A 134 -9.38 24.28 -14.04
N VAL A 135 -8.24 24.22 -14.72
CA VAL A 135 -7.65 22.95 -15.18
C VAL A 135 -7.27 22.09 -13.98
N ARG A 136 -6.69 22.65 -12.91
CA ARG A 136 -6.44 21.91 -11.65
C ARG A 136 -7.71 21.35 -11.05
N LYS A 137 -8.78 22.14 -10.98
CA LYS A 137 -10.07 21.69 -10.45
C LYS A 137 -10.65 20.58 -11.32
N THR A 138 -10.67 20.74 -12.65
CA THR A 138 -11.19 19.76 -13.60
C THR A 138 -10.38 18.46 -13.60
N LEU A 139 -9.05 18.52 -13.60
CA LEU A 139 -8.19 17.35 -13.50
C LEU A 139 -8.18 16.75 -12.08
N GLY A 140 -8.39 17.58 -11.05
CA GLY A 140 -8.49 17.17 -9.66
C GLY A 140 -9.80 16.44 -9.34
N THR A 141 -10.86 16.68 -10.11
CA THR A 141 -12.06 15.83 -10.09
C THR A 141 -11.69 14.43 -10.57
N LEU A 142 -11.58 13.50 -9.63
CA LEU A 142 -11.50 12.08 -9.91
C LEU A 142 -12.90 11.60 -10.30
N ASP A 143 -13.08 11.17 -11.55
CA ASP A 143 -14.24 10.36 -11.88
C ASP A 143 -14.03 8.98 -11.27
N CYS A 144 -14.78 8.67 -10.21
CA CYS A 144 -14.73 7.35 -9.58
C CYS A 144 -15.13 6.23 -10.56
N ALA A 145 -15.74 6.54 -11.71
CA ALA A 145 -15.96 5.58 -12.78
C ALA A 145 -14.65 5.20 -13.52
N ASP A 146 -13.72 6.13 -13.69
CA ASP A 146 -12.39 5.88 -14.28
C ASP A 146 -11.48 5.11 -13.31
N LEU A 147 -11.71 5.24 -12.00
CA LEU A 147 -11.04 4.43 -10.97
C LEU A 147 -11.49 2.96 -10.92
N ARG A 148 -12.46 2.56 -11.75
CA ARG A 148 -12.94 1.17 -11.79
C ARG A 148 -11.99 0.22 -12.50
N ASP A 149 -11.05 0.74 -13.30
CA ASP A 149 -10.00 -0.05 -13.91
C ASP A 149 -8.68 0.09 -13.12
N PRO A 150 -8.32 -0.90 -12.29
CA PRO A 150 -7.06 -0.88 -11.53
C PRO A 150 -5.83 -1.13 -12.43
N GLY A 151 -6.01 -1.31 -13.74
CA GLY A 151 -4.95 -1.66 -14.67
C GLY A 151 -4.61 -3.14 -14.64
N LYS A 152 -3.51 -3.50 -15.32
CA LYS A 152 -3.04 -4.88 -15.36
C LYS A 152 -2.27 -5.23 -14.08
N PRO A 153 -2.44 -6.43 -13.53
CA PRO A 153 -1.62 -6.88 -12.42
C PRO A 153 -0.16 -6.93 -12.86
N VAL A 154 0.70 -6.25 -12.11
CA VAL A 154 2.15 -6.26 -12.31
C VAL A 154 2.78 -7.32 -11.43
N ILE A 155 3.75 -8.02 -12.00
CA ILE A 155 4.58 -8.99 -11.28
C ILE A 155 5.45 -8.20 -10.29
N ARG A 156 5.29 -8.44 -8.98
CA ARG A 156 6.03 -7.74 -7.93
C ARG A 156 6.82 -8.74 -7.10
N ARG A 157 8.15 -8.68 -7.14
CA ARG A 157 8.97 -9.44 -6.19
C ARG A 157 8.79 -8.92 -4.77
N LEU A 158 9.03 -9.79 -3.80
CA LEU A 158 9.15 -9.35 -2.41
C LEU A 158 10.35 -8.42 -2.27
N ASN A 159 10.17 -7.28 -1.59
CA ASN A 159 11.30 -6.49 -1.11
C ASN A 159 12.01 -7.26 0.05
N ARG A 160 13.15 -6.76 0.52
CA ARG A 160 13.94 -7.43 1.58
C ARG A 160 13.12 -7.67 2.85
N THR A 161 12.39 -6.67 3.32
CA THR A 161 11.54 -6.79 4.52
C THR A 161 10.44 -7.82 4.34
N GLU A 162 9.75 -7.82 3.20
CA GLU A 162 8.72 -8.79 2.86
C GLU A 162 9.28 -10.22 2.73
N TYR A 163 10.51 -10.37 2.22
CA TYR A 163 11.22 -11.64 2.15
C TYR A 163 11.52 -12.18 3.55
N ASP A 164 12.14 -11.38 4.42
CA ASP A 164 12.49 -11.81 5.78
C ASP A 164 11.24 -12.11 6.62
N ASN A 165 10.19 -11.29 6.52
CA ASN A 165 8.90 -11.58 7.13
C ASN A 165 8.31 -12.92 6.62
N SER A 166 8.46 -13.22 5.32
CA SER A 166 8.00 -14.48 4.76
C SER A 166 8.78 -15.68 5.30
N ILE A 167 10.09 -15.55 5.49
CA ILE A 167 10.93 -16.58 6.13
C ILE A 167 10.54 -16.75 7.60
N LEU A 168 10.33 -15.65 8.32
CA LEU A 168 9.88 -15.68 9.72
C LEU A 168 8.52 -16.37 9.86
N GLU A 169 7.55 -16.12 8.99
CA GLU A 169 6.25 -16.79 9.06
C GLU A 169 6.35 -18.29 8.72
N LEU A 170 7.22 -18.66 7.76
CA LEU A 170 7.43 -20.07 7.38
C LEU A 170 8.16 -20.86 8.47
N THR A 171 9.16 -20.26 9.11
CA THR A 171 10.11 -20.96 9.97
C THR A 171 9.96 -20.62 11.44
N GLY A 172 9.37 -19.48 11.79
CA GLY A 172 9.38 -18.94 13.16
C GLY A 172 10.71 -18.32 13.58
N LEU A 173 11.71 -18.27 12.71
CA LEU A 173 13.04 -17.72 13.00
C LEU A 173 13.24 -16.36 12.34
N ASP A 174 13.68 -15.38 13.12
CA ASP A 174 14.12 -14.09 12.62
C ASP A 174 15.60 -14.15 12.23
N LEU A 175 15.85 -14.55 10.98
CA LEU A 175 17.19 -14.84 10.47
C LEU A 175 17.85 -13.65 9.75
N ASN A 176 17.09 -12.59 9.46
CA ASN A 176 17.52 -11.40 8.71
C ASN A 176 18.38 -11.76 7.48
N ILE A 177 17.87 -12.64 6.63
CA ILE A 177 18.61 -13.18 5.48
C ILE A 177 18.82 -12.09 4.43
N ALA A 178 17.82 -11.23 4.23
CA ALA A 178 17.81 -10.24 3.18
C ALA A 178 18.73 -9.04 3.45
N ASP A 179 19.29 -8.90 4.66
CA ASP A 179 20.35 -7.93 4.96
C ASP A 179 21.58 -8.13 4.07
N GLY A 180 21.88 -9.38 3.70
CA GLY A 180 22.97 -9.75 2.80
C GLY A 180 22.63 -9.60 1.30
N PHE A 181 21.40 -9.22 0.94
CA PHE A 181 21.00 -9.10 -0.45
C PHE A 181 21.49 -7.79 -1.07
N SER A 182 21.17 -7.53 -2.33
CA SER A 182 21.36 -6.20 -2.94
C SER A 182 20.24 -5.25 -2.48
N PRO A 183 20.48 -3.94 -2.26
CA PRO A 183 19.45 -3.01 -1.80
C PRO A 183 18.30 -2.90 -2.80
N ASP A 184 17.08 -2.76 -2.29
CA ASP A 184 15.92 -2.52 -3.13
C ASP A 184 15.94 -1.09 -3.67
N ALA A 185 15.66 -0.94 -4.97
CA ALA A 185 15.48 0.38 -5.55
C ALA A 185 14.12 0.97 -5.12
N THR A 186 14.09 2.28 -4.91
CA THR A 186 12.87 3.00 -4.53
C THR A 186 12.18 3.61 -5.74
N GLY A 187 10.86 3.40 -5.87
CA GLY A 187 9.99 4.11 -6.80
C GLY A 187 9.00 4.99 -6.03
N TYR A 188 8.88 6.28 -6.38
CA TYR A 188 8.01 7.24 -5.69
C TYR A 188 8.22 7.32 -4.16
N GLY A 189 9.44 7.03 -3.68
CA GLY A 189 9.78 6.96 -2.26
C GLY A 189 9.51 5.63 -1.58
N PHE A 190 9.00 4.62 -2.29
CA PHE A 190 8.68 3.29 -1.77
C PHE A 190 9.56 2.20 -2.38
N ASP A 191 10.10 1.32 -1.54
CA ASP A 191 10.95 0.16 -1.88
C ASP A 191 10.17 -1.09 -2.28
N ASN A 192 8.86 -0.95 -2.47
CA ASN A 192 7.97 -2.06 -2.72
C ASN A 192 7.18 -1.88 -4.03
N ILE A 193 7.58 -0.91 -4.86
CA ILE A 193 6.96 -0.66 -6.16
C ILE A 193 7.48 -1.65 -7.19
N ALA A 194 6.56 -2.36 -7.84
CA ALA A 194 6.88 -3.42 -8.81
C ALA A 194 7.86 -2.96 -9.90
N GLU A 195 7.66 -1.75 -10.44
CA GLU A 195 8.48 -1.16 -11.50
C GLU A 195 9.94 -0.89 -11.08
N ALA A 196 10.18 -0.65 -9.79
CA ALA A 196 11.52 -0.41 -9.25
C ALA A 196 12.24 -1.72 -8.89
N LEU A 197 11.50 -2.80 -8.66
CA LEU A 197 12.04 -4.06 -8.13
C LEU A 197 12.49 -5.04 -9.22
N ALA A 198 13.49 -4.63 -10.01
CA ALA A 198 14.13 -5.52 -10.98
C ALA A 198 14.81 -6.74 -10.30
N LEU A 199 14.87 -7.85 -11.03
CA LEU A 199 15.63 -9.05 -10.65
C LEU A 199 16.97 -9.04 -11.38
N SER A 200 18.06 -8.85 -10.63
CA SER A 200 19.42 -8.96 -11.17
C SER A 200 19.94 -10.40 -11.05
N PRO A 201 20.89 -10.84 -11.89
CA PRO A 201 21.53 -12.15 -11.75
C PRO A 201 22.15 -12.37 -10.36
N VAL A 202 22.75 -11.32 -9.79
CA VAL A 202 23.31 -11.34 -8.42
C VAL A 202 22.22 -11.62 -7.39
N LEU A 203 21.06 -10.99 -7.52
CA LEU A 203 19.95 -11.19 -6.59
C LEU A 203 19.39 -12.62 -6.66
N VAL A 204 19.37 -13.23 -7.84
CA VAL A 204 18.97 -14.65 -7.99
C VAL A 204 19.92 -15.59 -7.24
N GLU A 205 21.23 -15.34 -7.34
CA GLU A 205 22.22 -16.10 -6.56
C GLU A 205 22.05 -15.87 -5.05
N GLN A 206 21.81 -14.62 -4.64
CA GLN A 206 21.55 -14.27 -3.24
C GLN A 206 20.31 -15.00 -2.69
N TYR A 207 19.23 -15.14 -3.47
CA TYR A 207 18.08 -15.95 -3.07
C TYR A 207 18.42 -17.43 -2.91
N HIS A 208 19.26 -17.98 -3.78
CA HIS A 208 19.72 -19.37 -3.67
C HIS A 208 20.53 -19.61 -2.40
N GLN A 209 21.50 -18.73 -2.12
CA GLN A 209 22.31 -18.79 -0.90
C GLN A 209 21.46 -18.54 0.36
N GLY A 210 20.50 -17.62 0.29
CA GLY A 210 19.53 -17.37 1.35
C GLY A 210 18.71 -18.62 1.67
N ALA A 211 18.18 -19.31 0.65
CA ALA A 211 17.43 -20.56 0.84
C ALA A 211 18.28 -21.66 1.48
N LEU A 212 19.56 -21.80 1.09
CA LEU A 212 20.49 -22.74 1.73
C LEU A 212 20.71 -22.40 3.21
N LYS A 213 20.93 -21.12 3.53
CA LYS A 213 21.12 -20.65 4.90
C LYS A 213 19.88 -20.92 5.77
N VAL A 214 18.68 -20.60 5.27
CA VAL A 214 17.42 -20.89 5.97
C VAL A 214 17.29 -22.37 6.30
N LEU A 215 17.53 -23.25 5.33
CA LEU A 215 17.43 -24.69 5.56
C LEU A 215 18.51 -25.21 6.50
N SER A 216 19.71 -24.62 6.50
CA SER A 216 20.74 -24.99 7.47
C SER A 216 20.36 -24.65 8.91
N GLU A 217 19.77 -23.47 9.13
CA GLU A 217 19.32 -23.06 10.47
C GLU A 217 18.13 -23.88 10.96
N VAL A 218 17.21 -24.28 10.07
CA VAL A 218 16.01 -25.01 10.49
C VAL A 218 16.24 -26.52 10.59
N VAL A 219 16.92 -27.12 9.61
CA VAL A 219 17.03 -28.57 9.48
C VAL A 219 18.31 -29.10 10.12
N ASP A 220 19.45 -28.45 9.91
CA ASP A 220 20.73 -28.94 10.44
C ASP A 220 20.87 -28.61 11.94
N ARG A 221 20.28 -27.51 12.39
CA ARG A 221 20.23 -27.10 13.80
C ARG A 221 18.91 -27.41 14.48
N LYS A 222 18.23 -28.49 14.07
CA LYS A 222 16.91 -28.88 14.62
C LYS A 222 16.88 -29.05 16.15
N ALA A 223 18.01 -29.40 16.76
CA ALA A 223 18.12 -29.50 18.22
C ALA A 223 18.05 -28.12 18.91
N ASP A 224 18.62 -27.09 18.28
CA ASP A 224 18.59 -25.71 18.77
C ASP A 224 17.24 -25.02 18.44
N HIS A 225 16.63 -25.41 17.31
CA HIS A 225 15.44 -24.77 16.75
C HIS A 225 14.27 -25.76 16.55
N ALA A 226 13.90 -26.50 17.60
CA ALA A 226 12.87 -27.52 17.54
C ALA A 226 11.50 -27.01 17.03
N ASP A 227 11.06 -25.83 17.49
CA ASP A 227 9.81 -25.23 17.03
C ASP A 227 9.83 -24.88 15.54
N ALA A 228 10.97 -24.39 15.05
CA ALA A 228 11.15 -24.08 13.64
C ALA A 228 11.15 -25.33 12.77
N TYR A 229 11.81 -26.38 13.26
CA TYR A 229 11.80 -27.68 12.62
C TYR A 229 10.37 -28.23 12.50
N LEU A 230 9.60 -28.22 13.59
CA LEU A 230 8.22 -28.74 13.63
C LEU A 230 7.22 -27.90 12.80
N ARG A 231 7.52 -26.61 12.55
CA ARG A 231 6.73 -25.79 11.61
C ARG A 231 6.83 -26.27 10.17
N ILE A 232 7.97 -26.85 9.77
CA ILE A 232 8.19 -27.41 8.44
C ILE A 232 7.86 -28.91 8.41
N PHE A 233 8.43 -29.69 9.32
CA PHE A 233 8.27 -31.14 9.41
C PHE A 233 7.03 -31.49 10.23
N VAL A 234 5.86 -31.15 9.67
CA VAL A 234 4.54 -31.32 10.33
C VAL A 234 4.12 -32.78 10.52
N THR A 235 4.80 -33.71 9.86
CA THR A 235 4.58 -35.15 9.98
C THR A 235 5.89 -35.90 9.74
N ALA A 236 5.94 -37.16 10.19
CA ALA A 236 7.06 -38.06 9.99
C ALA A 236 6.57 -39.40 9.40
N PRO A 237 7.41 -40.12 8.64
CA PRO A 237 7.08 -41.45 8.16
C PRO A 237 6.74 -42.39 9.32
N SER A 238 5.72 -43.22 9.11
CA SER A 238 5.30 -44.23 10.07
C SER A 238 4.84 -45.49 9.34
N LYS A 239 4.47 -46.54 10.09
CA LYS A 239 3.90 -47.76 9.50
C LYS A 239 2.66 -47.47 8.64
N ASP A 240 1.86 -46.48 9.04
CA ASP A 240 0.60 -46.12 8.38
C ASP A 240 0.75 -44.92 7.43
N LEU A 241 1.94 -44.30 7.37
CA LEU A 241 2.24 -43.18 6.48
C LEU A 241 3.57 -43.42 5.75
N PRO A 242 3.53 -43.88 4.49
CA PRO A 242 4.73 -44.10 3.68
C PRO A 242 5.59 -42.84 3.57
N GLU A 243 6.90 -43.01 3.44
CA GLU A 243 7.84 -41.87 3.47
C GLU A 243 7.54 -40.79 2.43
N ARG A 244 7.14 -41.20 1.21
CA ARG A 244 6.80 -40.26 0.13
C ARG A 244 5.51 -39.51 0.41
N ASP A 245 4.55 -40.12 1.10
CA ASP A 245 3.30 -39.47 1.50
C ASP A 245 3.52 -38.49 2.65
N ALA A 246 4.40 -38.83 3.60
CA ALA A 246 4.87 -37.87 4.61
C ALA A 246 5.56 -36.66 3.96
N ALA A 247 6.44 -36.89 2.97
CA ALA A 247 7.08 -35.83 2.21
C ALA A 247 6.06 -34.97 1.45
N ARG A 248 5.01 -35.58 0.87
CA ARG A 248 3.90 -34.86 0.23
C ARG A 248 3.20 -33.92 1.20
N SER A 249 2.82 -34.40 2.38
CA SER A 249 2.15 -33.56 3.39
C SER A 249 3.03 -32.38 3.83
N ILE A 250 4.34 -32.60 3.99
CA ILE A 250 5.30 -31.53 4.30
C ILE A 250 5.31 -30.47 3.19
N ILE A 251 5.52 -30.86 1.93
CA ILE A 251 5.66 -29.88 0.85
C ILE A 251 4.34 -29.20 0.49
N GLU A 252 3.19 -29.86 0.63
CA GLU A 252 1.89 -29.24 0.41
C GLU A 252 1.61 -28.15 1.45
N ARG A 253 1.88 -28.43 2.73
CA ARG A 253 1.72 -27.44 3.80
C ARG A 253 2.71 -26.28 3.66
N PHE A 254 3.97 -26.59 3.36
CA PHE A 254 5.00 -25.58 3.15
C PHE A 254 4.68 -24.69 1.94
N ALA A 255 4.33 -25.29 0.80
CA ALA A 255 4.01 -24.58 -0.42
C ALA A 255 2.73 -23.73 -0.29
N LEU A 256 1.72 -24.19 0.46
CA LEU A 256 0.52 -23.39 0.74
C LEU A 256 0.88 -22.05 1.40
N LYS A 257 1.76 -22.07 2.40
CA LYS A 257 2.23 -20.84 3.09
C LYS A 257 3.20 -20.04 2.21
N ALA A 258 4.19 -20.69 1.61
CA ALA A 258 5.24 -20.04 0.83
C ALA A 258 4.68 -19.37 -0.43
N PHE A 259 3.77 -20.04 -1.13
CA PHE A 259 3.15 -19.54 -2.35
C PHE A 259 1.84 -18.78 -2.08
N ARG A 260 1.39 -18.77 -0.81
CA ARG A 260 0.22 -18.04 -0.31
C ARG A 260 -1.09 -18.53 -0.91
N ARG A 261 -1.08 -19.75 -1.45
CA ARG A 261 -2.19 -20.48 -2.05
C ARG A 261 -1.79 -21.94 -2.30
N PRO A 262 -2.76 -22.86 -2.48
CA PRO A 262 -2.45 -24.23 -2.88
C PRO A 262 -1.62 -24.27 -4.16
N ALA A 263 -0.57 -25.08 -4.14
CA ALA A 263 0.21 -25.38 -5.34
C ALA A 263 -0.59 -26.30 -6.26
N GLU A 264 -0.35 -26.17 -7.56
CA GLU A 264 -0.91 -27.11 -8.54
C GLU A 264 -0.37 -28.53 -8.29
N PRO A 265 -1.18 -29.59 -8.43
CA PRO A 265 -0.72 -30.96 -8.21
C PRO A 265 0.53 -31.33 -9.02
N ALA A 266 0.62 -30.85 -10.27
CA ALA A 266 1.78 -31.06 -11.12
C ALA A 266 3.06 -30.39 -10.57
N LEU A 267 2.95 -29.26 -9.87
CA LEU A 267 4.08 -28.63 -9.21
C LEU A 267 4.50 -29.44 -7.97
N ILE A 268 3.55 -29.94 -7.20
CA ILE A 268 3.83 -30.83 -6.06
C ILE A 268 4.57 -32.09 -6.53
N GLU A 269 4.13 -32.74 -7.62
CA GLU A 269 4.86 -33.90 -8.16
C GLU A 269 6.28 -33.55 -8.62
N LYS A 270 6.49 -32.38 -9.23
CA LYS A 270 7.85 -31.93 -9.61
C LYS A 270 8.75 -31.76 -8.39
N LEU A 271 8.22 -31.20 -7.30
CA LEU A 271 8.94 -31.03 -6.05
C LEU A 271 9.24 -32.39 -5.40
N LEU A 272 8.27 -33.31 -5.37
CA LEU A 272 8.46 -34.68 -4.90
C LEU A 272 9.47 -35.45 -5.76
N GLY A 273 9.60 -35.17 -7.05
CA GLY A 273 10.66 -35.74 -7.89
C GLY A 273 12.08 -35.39 -7.39
N LEU A 274 12.27 -34.24 -6.73
CA LEU A 274 13.55 -33.89 -6.10
C LEU A 274 13.81 -34.73 -4.84
N TYR A 275 12.75 -34.99 -4.06
CA TYR A 275 12.79 -35.92 -2.93
C TYR A 275 13.11 -37.35 -3.40
N ASP A 276 12.42 -37.84 -4.43
CA ASP A 276 12.62 -39.18 -4.99
C ASP A 276 14.07 -39.37 -5.50
N LYS A 277 14.64 -38.33 -6.13
CA LYS A 277 16.04 -38.31 -6.58
C LYS A 277 17.04 -38.30 -5.43
N ALA A 278 16.73 -37.69 -4.30
CA ALA A 278 17.57 -37.74 -3.12
C ALA A 278 17.51 -39.12 -2.45
N ARG A 279 16.30 -39.70 -2.31
CA ARG A 279 16.10 -41.05 -1.78
C ARG A 279 16.79 -42.12 -2.63
N SER A 280 16.78 -42.00 -3.95
CA SER A 280 17.47 -42.95 -4.84
C SER A 280 19.00 -42.93 -4.70
N LYS A 281 19.57 -41.88 -4.09
CA LYS A 281 20.98 -41.78 -3.72
C LYS A 281 21.29 -42.27 -2.30
N GLY A 282 20.28 -42.76 -1.57
CA GLY A 282 20.43 -43.26 -0.20
C GLY A 282 20.32 -42.19 0.90
N GLU A 283 20.01 -40.93 0.55
CA GLU A 283 19.83 -39.85 1.55
C GLU A 283 18.68 -40.17 2.50
N PRO A 284 18.83 -40.08 3.84
CA PRO A 284 17.73 -40.27 4.79
C PRO A 284 16.51 -39.39 4.50
N HIS A 285 15.32 -39.78 4.98
CA HIS A 285 14.08 -39.04 4.73
C HIS A 285 14.19 -37.53 4.98
N GLU A 286 14.71 -37.13 6.15
CA GLU A 286 14.89 -35.71 6.49
C GLU A 286 15.82 -34.98 5.52
N SER A 287 16.97 -35.57 5.15
CA SER A 287 17.90 -35.02 4.16
C SER A 287 17.27 -34.92 2.77
N ALA A 288 16.45 -35.90 2.40
CA ALA A 288 15.76 -35.95 1.12
C ALA A 288 14.63 -34.91 0.99
N VAL A 289 14.11 -34.37 2.10
CA VAL A 289 13.12 -33.28 2.10
C VAL A 289 13.76 -31.93 1.71
N ARG A 290 15.05 -31.72 1.98
CA ARG A 290 15.71 -30.42 1.76
C ARG A 290 15.63 -29.90 0.32
N PRO A 291 15.92 -30.70 -0.73
CA PRO A 291 15.94 -30.19 -2.10
C PRO A 291 14.58 -29.66 -2.58
N MET A 292 13.48 -30.28 -2.14
CA MET A 292 12.14 -29.81 -2.50
C MET A 292 11.75 -28.51 -1.77
N LEU A 293 12.17 -28.35 -0.50
CA LEU A 293 11.99 -27.08 0.23
C LEU A 293 12.84 -25.96 -0.37
N GLN A 294 14.09 -26.27 -0.75
CA GLN A 294 14.98 -25.31 -1.40
C GLN A 294 14.38 -24.84 -2.73
N ALA A 295 13.88 -25.77 -3.55
CA ALA A 295 13.22 -25.45 -4.80
C ALA A 295 11.97 -24.57 -4.60
N ALA A 296 11.22 -24.79 -3.52
CA ALA A 296 10.10 -23.92 -3.16
C ALA A 296 10.55 -22.50 -2.79
N LEU A 297 11.61 -22.36 -1.98
CA LEU A 297 12.16 -21.07 -1.53
C LEU A 297 12.82 -20.23 -2.65
N ILE A 298 13.21 -20.84 -3.76
CA ILE A 298 13.73 -20.10 -4.94
C ILE A 298 12.72 -20.02 -6.07
N SER A 299 11.50 -20.51 -5.86
CA SER A 299 10.44 -20.46 -6.86
C SER A 299 9.96 -19.03 -7.08
N PRO A 300 9.65 -18.61 -8.33
CA PRO A 300 8.93 -17.37 -8.57
C PRO A 300 7.62 -17.26 -7.77
N ARG A 301 6.96 -18.38 -7.47
CA ARG A 301 5.73 -18.38 -6.66
C ARG A 301 5.96 -17.98 -5.20
N PHE A 302 7.19 -18.12 -4.69
CA PHE A 302 7.60 -17.63 -3.38
C PHE A 302 8.18 -16.21 -3.46
N LEU A 303 9.11 -15.99 -4.39
CA LEU A 303 9.85 -14.72 -4.52
C LEU A 303 8.99 -13.56 -5.03
N VAL A 304 7.84 -13.86 -5.64
CA VAL A 304 7.00 -12.89 -6.32
C VAL A 304 5.54 -13.04 -5.95
N ARG A 305 4.86 -11.91 -5.81
CA ARG A 305 3.42 -11.79 -5.73
C ARG A 305 2.86 -11.64 -7.13
N ILE A 306 2.22 -12.70 -7.61
CA ILE A 306 1.57 -12.77 -8.93
C ILE A 306 0.10 -13.04 -8.70
N GLU A 307 -0.74 -12.14 -9.20
CA GLU A 307 -2.20 -12.31 -9.13
C GLU A 307 -2.69 -13.18 -10.27
N THR A 308 -3.77 -13.91 -10.04
CA THR A 308 -4.36 -14.75 -11.07
C THR A 308 -4.91 -13.90 -12.20
N THR A 309 -4.29 -13.97 -13.37
CA THR A 309 -4.85 -13.38 -14.59
C THR A 309 -6.02 -14.22 -15.09
N ARG A 310 -7.06 -13.58 -15.66
CA ARG A 310 -8.14 -14.27 -16.37
C ARG A 310 -8.08 -13.95 -17.86
N PRO A 311 -7.27 -14.68 -18.65
CA PRO A 311 -7.14 -14.46 -20.08
C PRO A 311 -8.51 -14.46 -20.77
N GLY A 312 -8.72 -13.53 -21.70
CA GLY A 312 -9.98 -13.40 -22.43
C GLY A 312 -11.07 -12.56 -21.74
N THR A 313 -10.86 -12.12 -20.49
CA THR A 313 -11.78 -11.19 -19.83
C THR A 313 -11.62 -9.79 -20.41
N LYS A 314 -12.73 -9.16 -20.83
CA LYS A 314 -12.75 -7.75 -21.24
C LYS A 314 -13.13 -6.88 -20.04
N GLY A 315 -12.25 -5.93 -19.70
CA GLY A 315 -12.45 -5.00 -18.59
C GLY A 315 -12.06 -5.54 -17.21
N PRO A 316 -12.26 -4.74 -16.15
CA PRO A 316 -11.87 -5.08 -14.78
C PRO A 316 -12.63 -6.28 -14.24
N TYR A 317 -11.94 -7.14 -13.49
CA TYR A 317 -12.55 -8.30 -12.83
C TYR A 317 -12.09 -8.40 -11.38
N PRO A 318 -12.92 -8.95 -10.47
CA PRO A 318 -12.50 -9.19 -9.10
C PRO A 318 -11.40 -10.25 -9.06
N VAL A 319 -10.36 -9.99 -8.28
CA VAL A 319 -9.33 -10.97 -7.95
C VAL A 319 -9.93 -12.11 -7.12
N ASP A 320 -9.26 -13.27 -7.09
CA ASP A 320 -9.71 -14.39 -6.27
C ASP A 320 -9.41 -14.18 -4.78
N ASP A 321 -9.99 -15.02 -3.92
CA ASP A 321 -9.86 -14.82 -2.47
C ASP A 321 -8.44 -15.07 -1.93
N TYR A 322 -7.59 -15.85 -2.62
CA TYR A 322 -6.18 -15.98 -2.24
C TYR A 322 -5.41 -14.71 -2.59
N ASP A 323 -5.71 -14.11 -3.74
CA ASP A 323 -5.18 -12.81 -4.11
C ASP A 323 -5.66 -11.72 -3.14
N LEU A 324 -6.92 -11.75 -2.67
CA LEU A 324 -7.41 -10.87 -1.61
C LEU A 324 -6.67 -11.06 -0.29
N ALA A 325 -6.46 -12.30 0.16
CA ALA A 325 -5.70 -12.61 1.37
C ALA A 325 -4.26 -12.08 1.28
N SER A 326 -3.59 -12.30 0.14
CA SER A 326 -2.25 -11.79 -0.14
C SER A 326 -2.22 -10.25 -0.17
N ARG A 327 -3.17 -9.60 -0.83
CA ARG A 327 -3.27 -8.13 -0.84
C ARG A 327 -3.43 -7.56 0.57
N LEU A 328 -4.34 -8.11 1.37
CA LEU A 328 -4.64 -7.62 2.71
C LEU A 328 -3.46 -7.82 3.67
N SER A 329 -2.84 -9.00 3.66
CA SER A 329 -1.69 -9.34 4.52
C SER A 329 -0.45 -8.51 4.23
N PHE A 330 -0.03 -8.39 2.97
CA PHE A 330 1.13 -7.56 2.65
C PHE A 330 0.86 -6.07 2.83
N PHE A 331 -0.39 -5.62 2.65
CA PHE A 331 -0.74 -4.24 2.92
C PHE A 331 -0.63 -3.91 4.42
N LEU A 332 -1.23 -4.73 5.29
CA LEU A 332 -1.31 -4.43 6.72
C LEU A 332 -0.08 -4.88 7.52
N TRP A 333 0.54 -5.99 7.13
CA TRP A 333 1.62 -6.64 7.88
C TRP A 333 2.95 -6.72 7.12
N SER A 334 3.00 -6.36 5.82
CA SER A 334 4.17 -6.61 4.97
C SER A 334 4.67 -8.07 5.06
N SER A 335 3.74 -9.01 5.25
CA SER A 335 3.99 -10.41 5.59
C SER A 335 2.95 -11.30 4.89
N PRO A 336 3.23 -12.59 4.63
CA PRO A 336 2.23 -13.53 4.10
C PRO A 336 0.94 -13.62 4.93
N PRO A 337 -0.19 -14.04 4.31
CA PRO A 337 -1.43 -14.28 5.04
C PRO A 337 -1.26 -15.43 6.05
N ASP A 338 -1.87 -15.26 7.22
CA ASP A 338 -1.92 -16.32 8.24
C ASP A 338 -2.92 -17.42 7.87
N ASP A 339 -2.92 -18.50 8.67
CA ASP A 339 -3.80 -19.65 8.44
C ASP A 339 -5.29 -19.24 8.42
N ALA A 340 -5.70 -18.29 9.27
CA ALA A 340 -7.08 -17.79 9.28
C ALA A 340 -7.48 -17.13 7.95
N LEU A 341 -6.62 -16.30 7.36
CA LEU A 341 -6.86 -15.71 6.04
C LEU A 341 -6.85 -16.75 4.93
N LEU A 342 -5.90 -17.69 4.95
CA LEU A 342 -5.81 -18.77 3.96
C LEU A 342 -7.05 -19.69 4.00
N ASP A 343 -7.57 -19.99 5.19
CA ASP A 343 -8.79 -20.79 5.36
C ASP A 343 -10.03 -20.06 4.84
N LEU A 344 -10.14 -18.75 5.11
CA LEU A 344 -11.23 -17.93 4.57
C LEU A 344 -11.14 -17.82 3.04
N ALA A 345 -9.92 -17.78 2.50
CA ALA A 345 -9.68 -17.79 1.07
C ALA A 345 -10.08 -19.12 0.41
N ALA A 346 -9.71 -20.25 1.05
CA ALA A 346 -10.12 -21.58 0.61
C ALA A 346 -11.66 -21.72 0.57
N LYS A 347 -12.35 -21.12 1.55
CA LYS A 347 -13.81 -21.07 1.64
C LYS A 347 -14.48 -20.05 0.71
N LYS A 348 -13.71 -19.26 -0.04
CA LYS A 348 -14.20 -18.17 -0.92
C LYS A 348 -15.08 -17.14 -0.19
N SER A 349 -14.74 -16.87 1.07
CA SER A 349 -15.51 -16.00 1.97
C SER A 349 -14.94 -14.57 2.08
N LEU A 350 -13.67 -14.35 1.73
CA LEU A 350 -13.03 -13.03 1.68
C LEU A 350 -13.60 -12.15 0.57
N SER A 351 -14.31 -12.69 -0.42
CA SER A 351 -15.08 -11.88 -1.37
C SER A 351 -16.24 -11.11 -0.70
N ALA A 352 -16.70 -11.51 0.49
CA ALA A 352 -17.72 -10.78 1.24
C ALA A 352 -17.13 -9.54 1.96
N PRO A 353 -17.68 -8.32 1.77
CA PRO A 353 -17.16 -7.11 2.40
C PRO A 353 -17.11 -7.16 3.93
N SER A 354 -18.13 -7.72 4.58
CA SER A 354 -18.18 -7.85 6.04
C SER A 354 -17.08 -8.75 6.60
N VAL A 355 -16.76 -9.85 5.89
CA VAL A 355 -15.67 -10.76 6.27
C VAL A 355 -14.31 -10.05 6.12
N ARG A 356 -14.10 -9.32 5.02
CA ARG A 356 -12.86 -8.52 4.86
C ARG A 356 -12.71 -7.46 5.92
N GLU A 357 -13.78 -6.75 6.26
CA GLU A 357 -13.74 -5.72 7.29
C GLU A 357 -13.39 -6.32 8.65
N ALA A 358 -14.01 -7.44 9.02
CA ALA A 358 -13.69 -8.14 10.26
C ALA A 358 -12.22 -8.60 10.31
N GLN A 359 -11.70 -9.14 9.20
CA GLN A 359 -10.30 -9.55 9.12
C GLN A 359 -9.35 -8.35 9.17
N ALA A 360 -9.65 -7.26 8.46
CA ALA A 360 -8.83 -6.04 8.52
C ALA A 360 -8.75 -5.50 9.96
N ARG A 361 -9.87 -5.47 10.69
CA ARG A 361 -9.90 -5.05 12.10
C ARG A 361 -9.06 -5.97 13.01
N ARG A 362 -9.21 -7.29 12.85
CA ARG A 362 -8.37 -8.27 13.57
C ARG A 362 -6.89 -8.03 13.31
N MET A 363 -6.52 -7.81 12.05
CA MET A 363 -5.13 -7.63 11.65
C MET A 363 -4.54 -6.31 12.11
N LEU A 364 -5.33 -5.24 12.15
CA LEU A 364 -4.91 -3.95 12.71
C LEU A 364 -4.68 -4.02 14.23
N ALA A 365 -5.39 -4.90 14.95
CA ALA A 365 -5.18 -5.15 16.37
C ALA A 365 -3.93 -6.01 16.65
N ASP A 366 -3.41 -6.73 15.66
CA ASP A 366 -2.23 -7.57 15.79
C ASP A 366 -0.95 -6.72 15.82
N PRO A 367 0.06 -7.05 16.65
CA PRO A 367 1.34 -6.34 16.69
C PRO A 367 2.06 -6.21 15.34
N ARG A 368 1.85 -7.15 14.39
CA ARG A 368 2.40 -7.09 13.03
C ARG A 368 1.92 -5.88 12.24
N SER A 369 0.81 -5.26 12.62
CA SER A 369 0.30 -4.00 12.02
C SER A 369 1.27 -2.83 12.13
N ARG A 370 2.28 -2.89 13.02
CA ARG A 370 3.36 -1.88 13.08
C ARG A 370 4.05 -1.70 11.74
N ALA A 371 4.10 -2.75 10.91
CA ALA A 371 4.64 -2.70 9.57
C ALA A 371 4.01 -1.61 8.70
N LEU A 372 2.74 -1.24 8.91
CA LEU A 372 2.13 -0.13 8.18
C LEU A 372 2.80 1.21 8.52
N GLY A 373 3.08 1.46 9.80
CA GLY A 373 3.81 2.65 10.24
C GLY A 373 5.25 2.64 9.70
N ASP A 374 5.95 1.53 9.89
CA ASP A 374 7.37 1.42 9.52
C ASP A 374 7.61 1.48 8.01
N ASN A 375 6.81 0.73 7.24
CA ASN A 375 7.06 0.54 5.81
C ASN A 375 6.26 1.49 4.93
N PHE A 376 5.02 1.82 5.27
CA PHE A 376 4.26 2.77 4.45
C PHE A 376 4.55 4.20 4.89
N VAL A 377 4.34 4.52 6.17
CA VAL A 377 4.43 5.91 6.64
C VAL A 377 5.88 6.37 6.75
N GLY A 378 6.77 5.51 7.23
CA GLY A 378 8.20 5.80 7.30
C GLY A 378 8.83 6.10 5.93
N GLN A 379 8.34 5.44 4.88
CA GLN A 379 8.77 5.71 3.50
C GLN A 379 8.11 6.97 2.93
N TRP A 380 6.80 7.14 3.16
CA TRP A 380 6.07 8.32 2.71
C TRP A 380 6.65 9.63 3.28
N LEU A 381 7.00 9.64 4.57
CA LEU A 381 7.63 10.78 5.24
C LEU A 381 9.16 10.81 5.09
N GLN A 382 9.74 9.87 4.33
CA GLN A 382 11.19 9.72 4.14
C GLN A 382 12.00 9.62 5.44
N LEU A 383 11.42 9.03 6.49
CA LEU A 383 12.05 8.88 7.81
C LEU A 383 13.33 8.04 7.75
N ARG A 384 13.44 7.15 6.77
CA ARG A 384 14.68 6.41 6.51
C ARG A 384 15.86 7.33 6.18
N GLY A 385 15.62 8.52 5.64
CA GLY A 385 16.64 9.55 5.42
C GLY A 385 17.17 10.16 6.71
N LEU A 386 16.43 10.07 7.83
CA LEU A 386 16.88 10.56 9.12
C LEU A 386 18.13 9.81 9.60
N ALA A 387 18.24 8.51 9.29
CA ALA A 387 19.40 7.67 9.60
C ALA A 387 20.70 8.18 8.94
N THR A 388 20.61 8.81 7.77
CA THR A 388 21.77 9.32 7.04
C THR A 388 21.97 10.83 7.19
N HIS A 389 20.97 11.55 7.71
CA HIS A 389 21.07 12.99 7.94
C HIS A 389 22.10 13.31 9.03
N LYS A 390 23.04 14.20 8.75
CA LYS A 390 24.07 14.61 9.71
C LYS A 390 23.97 16.11 9.95
N PRO A 391 23.22 16.55 10.97
CA PRO A 391 23.17 17.96 11.30
C PRO A 391 24.54 18.43 11.80
N ASP A 392 24.81 19.72 11.64
CA ASP A 392 26.01 20.35 12.18
C ASP A 392 25.94 20.31 13.72
N LEU A 393 26.72 19.42 14.33
CA LEU A 393 26.74 19.22 15.78
C LEU A 393 27.22 20.45 16.55
N LYS A 394 27.86 21.43 15.90
CA LYS A 394 28.18 22.72 16.54
C LYS A 394 26.93 23.60 16.70
N LYS A 395 25.99 23.49 15.75
CA LYS A 395 24.70 24.22 15.78
C LYS A 395 23.61 23.45 16.51
N PHE A 396 23.68 22.12 16.50
CA PHE A 396 22.74 21.24 17.18
C PHE A 396 23.44 20.25 18.13
N PRO A 397 24.13 20.73 19.19
CA PRO A 397 24.81 19.86 20.16
C PRO A 397 23.96 18.75 20.80
N PRO A 398 22.63 18.92 21.03
CA PRO A 398 21.79 17.85 21.56
C PRO A 398 21.49 16.71 20.58
N PHE A 399 21.84 16.85 19.30
CA PHE A 399 21.57 15.80 18.31
C PHE A 399 22.52 14.62 18.51
N THR A 400 22.03 13.59 19.19
CA THR A 400 22.73 12.32 19.41
C THR A 400 22.11 11.20 18.58
N GLU A 401 22.83 10.09 18.46
CA GLU A 401 22.27 8.88 17.81
C GLU A 401 21.06 8.33 18.58
N SER A 402 21.06 8.43 19.91
CA SER A 402 19.92 8.07 20.74
C SER A 402 18.70 8.96 20.48
N LEU A 403 18.89 10.27 20.33
CA LEU A 403 17.81 11.20 20.00
C LEU A 403 17.26 10.90 18.60
N ARG A 404 18.13 10.62 17.63
CA ARG A 404 17.72 10.22 16.27
C ARG A 404 16.83 8.98 16.29
N GLY A 405 17.25 7.94 17.02
CA GLY A 405 16.46 6.72 17.18
C GLY A 405 15.11 6.99 17.85
N ALA A 406 15.10 7.82 18.90
CA ALA A 406 13.87 8.21 19.59
C ALA A 406 12.90 9.00 18.69
N MET A 407 13.40 9.95 17.89
CA MET A 407 12.58 10.72 16.94
C MET A 407 11.92 9.81 15.90
N GLN A 408 12.66 8.84 15.38
CA GLN A 408 12.12 7.86 14.43
C GLN A 408 11.06 6.97 15.11
N GLN A 409 11.37 6.46 16.30
CA GLN A 409 10.47 5.58 17.05
C GLN A 409 9.18 6.29 17.46
N GLU A 410 9.26 7.52 17.97
CA GLU A 410 8.10 8.33 18.35
C GLU A 410 7.15 8.52 17.18
N LEU A 411 7.68 8.88 16.01
CA LEU A 411 6.86 9.14 14.83
C LEU A 411 6.23 7.86 14.28
N THR A 412 6.97 6.75 14.26
CA THR A 412 6.43 5.42 13.95
C THR A 412 5.28 5.05 14.90
N LEU A 413 5.48 5.20 16.22
CA LEU A 413 4.49 4.83 17.23
C LEU A 413 3.24 5.70 17.12
N PHE A 414 3.41 7.02 16.99
CA PHE A 414 2.32 7.97 16.82
C PHE A 414 1.48 7.63 15.59
N LEU A 415 2.11 7.39 14.44
CA LEU A 415 1.39 7.12 13.20
C LEU A 415 0.76 5.72 13.20
N GLY A 416 1.44 4.74 13.79
CA GLY A 416 0.87 3.42 14.04
C GLY A 416 -0.38 3.49 14.93
N GLU A 417 -0.37 4.32 15.97
CA GLU A 417 -1.52 4.55 16.82
C GLU A 417 -2.65 5.28 16.08
N VAL A 418 -2.34 6.31 15.30
CA VAL A 418 -3.32 7.03 14.48
C VAL A 418 -4.05 6.08 13.53
N VAL A 419 -3.32 5.18 12.87
CA VAL A 419 -3.90 4.17 11.96
C VAL A 419 -4.79 3.15 12.70
N ARG A 420 -4.41 2.74 13.92
CA ARG A 420 -5.19 1.76 14.70
C ARG A 420 -6.46 2.37 15.25
N THR A 421 -6.36 3.59 15.78
CA THR A 421 -7.42 4.25 16.55
C THR A 421 -8.37 5.03 15.65
N TYR A 422 -7.87 5.60 14.55
CA TYR A 422 -8.68 6.33 13.59
C TYR A 422 -8.70 5.55 12.26
N SER A 423 -9.90 5.41 11.66
CA SER A 423 -10.01 4.85 10.31
C SER A 423 -9.07 5.62 9.37
N TRP A 424 -8.39 4.93 8.45
CA TRP A 424 -7.56 5.54 7.40
C TRP A 424 -8.30 6.65 6.63
N ILE A 425 -9.63 6.55 6.56
CA ILE A 425 -10.54 7.54 5.96
C ILE A 425 -10.64 8.84 6.77
N VAL A 426 -10.31 8.81 8.06
CA VAL A 426 -10.23 9.99 8.93
C VAL A 426 -8.88 10.69 8.78
N VAL A 427 -7.81 9.91 8.53
CA VAL A 427 -6.45 10.42 8.28
C VAL A 427 -6.34 11.08 6.90
N LEU A 428 -6.97 10.50 5.88
CA LEU A 428 -7.06 11.07 4.52
C LEU A 428 -8.36 11.85 4.28
N GLY A 429 -9.24 11.90 5.28
CA GLY A 429 -10.45 12.70 5.28
C GLY A 429 -10.11 14.18 5.44
N ASN A 430 -11.09 15.03 5.15
CA ASN A 430 -11.00 16.49 5.02
C ASN A 430 -10.61 17.27 6.31
N ASN A 431 -9.92 16.63 7.25
CA ASN A 431 -9.46 17.21 8.51
C ASN A 431 -8.00 17.65 8.33
N GLY A 432 -7.78 18.93 8.09
CA GLY A 432 -6.45 19.52 8.09
C GLY A 432 -5.82 19.43 9.48
N PHE A 433 -4.77 18.61 9.63
CA PHE A 433 -3.91 18.61 10.81
C PHE A 433 -2.84 19.70 10.65
N LEU A 434 -3.24 20.96 10.77
CA LEU A 434 -2.31 22.07 10.92
C LEU A 434 -2.12 22.38 12.40
N ASN A 435 -0.85 22.37 12.82
CA ASN A 435 -0.39 22.76 14.13
C ASN A 435 -0.76 24.25 14.37
N SER A 436 -1.62 24.51 15.36
CA SER A 436 -2.07 25.88 15.71
C SER A 436 -0.93 26.77 16.23
N MET A 437 0.25 26.22 16.51
CA MET A 437 1.44 27.01 16.83
C MET A 437 2.13 27.63 15.59
N MET A 438 1.70 27.33 14.37
CA MET A 438 2.15 28.03 13.14
C MET A 438 1.21 29.18 12.72
N LEU A 439 0.22 29.53 13.54
CA LEU A 439 -0.71 30.65 13.32
C LEU A 439 -0.50 31.81 14.31
N LYS A 440 0.75 32.05 14.73
CA LYS A 440 1.14 33.29 15.41
C LYS A 440 2.25 34.00 14.68
#